data_AF-A0A6I7NMY6-F1
#
_entry.id   AF-A0A6I7NMY6-F1
#
_cell.length_a   1.000
_cell.length_b   1.000
_cell.length_c   1.000
_cell.angle_alpha   90.00
_cell.angle_beta   90.00
_cell.angle_gamma   90.00
#
_symmetry.space_group_name_H-M   'P 1'
#
loop_
_entity.id
_entity.type
_entity.pdbx_description
1 polymer ?
#
loop_
_entity_poly.entity_id
_entity_poly.type
_entity_poly.pdbx_seq_one_letter_code
_entity_poly.pdbx_strand_id
1 'polypeptide(L)'
;MASLKTTITVYNWVFKLTGAVLLIGLALILYFGQYKGLVEAFVGLLIGGYALMRLIPFIKTQRSGVIRTINIIEIIAHIAIAALFIFVGLTQENGLGNLFGYILGGVLIGRGMIHFYGVSSGHEKGDHPTYFFHVAALVVGTVVVINGYNVESIITLILVLSLGASLYLGYDAYGGYGQYRRRKQLEVTPQDVPVAETTIPKREFPAEHPDEIVQ
;
A
#
# COMPACT_ATOMS: atom_id res chain seq x y z
N MET A 1 -0.48 24.08 -6.82
CA MET A 1 -0.29 22.68 -6.36
C MET A 1 -0.56 22.47 -4.86
N ALA A 2 -0.34 23.45 -3.97
CA ALA A 2 -0.60 23.30 -2.53
C ALA A 2 -2.08 23.03 -2.17
N SER A 3 -3.02 23.76 -2.79
CA SER A 3 -4.47 23.58 -2.58
C SER A 3 -4.97 22.16 -2.92
N LEU A 4 -4.51 21.58 -4.04
CA LEU A 4 -4.86 20.21 -4.44
C LEU A 4 -4.37 19.14 -3.44
N LYS A 5 -3.13 19.29 -2.92
CA LYS A 5 -2.61 18.37 -1.90
C LYS A 5 -3.44 18.42 -0.63
N THR A 6 -3.88 19.60 -0.20
CA THR A 6 -4.74 19.76 0.98
C THR A 6 -6.08 19.08 0.77
N THR A 7 -6.73 19.28 -0.38
CA THR A 7 -8.01 18.65 -0.71
C THR A 7 -7.91 17.12 -0.74
N ILE A 8 -6.90 16.55 -1.42
CA ILE A 8 -6.72 15.09 -1.50
C ILE A 8 -6.49 14.49 -0.10
N THR A 9 -5.67 15.14 0.73
CA THR A 9 -5.41 14.68 2.11
C THR A 9 -6.69 14.70 2.95
N VAL A 10 -7.51 15.74 2.78
CA VAL A 10 -8.76 15.95 3.53
C VAL A 10 -9.85 14.94 3.13
N TYR A 11 -9.93 14.53 1.87
CA TYR A 11 -10.92 13.56 1.38
C TYR A 11 -10.40 12.12 1.27
N ASN A 12 -9.16 11.85 1.70
CA ASN A 12 -8.55 10.51 1.64
C ASN A 12 -9.39 9.43 2.35
N TRP A 13 -10.13 9.83 3.40
CA TRP A 13 -11.04 8.93 4.11
C TRP A 13 -12.14 8.33 3.21
N VAL A 14 -12.62 9.09 2.22
CA VAL A 14 -13.63 8.62 1.26
C VAL A 14 -13.06 7.47 0.43
N PHE A 15 -11.86 7.66 -0.11
CA PHE A 15 -11.19 6.62 -0.91
C PHE A 15 -10.92 5.36 -0.11
N LYS A 16 -10.48 5.49 1.15
CA LYS A 16 -10.26 4.35 2.05
C LYS A 16 -11.56 3.59 2.35
N LEU A 17 -12.64 4.31 2.64
CA LEU A 17 -13.94 3.72 2.91
C LEU A 17 -14.50 3.02 1.66
N THR A 18 -14.47 3.68 0.51
CA THR A 18 -14.88 3.09 -0.77
C THR A 18 -14.05 1.85 -1.07
N GLY A 19 -12.73 1.89 -0.88
CA GLY A 19 -11.86 0.73 -1.03
C GLY A 19 -12.25 -0.43 -0.11
N ALA A 20 -12.54 -0.15 1.16
CA ALA A 20 -12.98 -1.16 2.12
C ALA A 20 -14.30 -1.85 1.70
N VAL A 21 -15.28 -1.07 1.23
CA VAL A 21 -16.58 -1.58 0.77
C VAL A 21 -16.44 -2.38 -0.52
N LEU A 22 -15.65 -1.89 -1.49
CA LEU A 22 -15.41 -2.62 -2.74
C LEU A 22 -14.67 -3.93 -2.48
N LEU A 23 -13.68 -3.93 -1.59
CA LEU A 23 -12.91 -5.12 -1.26
C LEU A 23 -13.77 -6.20 -0.62
N ILE A 24 -14.58 -5.85 0.39
CA ILE A 24 -15.46 -6.82 1.04
C ILE A 24 -16.59 -7.27 0.09
N GLY A 25 -17.18 -6.35 -0.68
CA GLY A 25 -18.22 -6.66 -1.64
C GLY A 25 -17.76 -7.64 -2.70
N LEU A 26 -16.58 -7.42 -3.27
CA LEU A 26 -15.98 -8.33 -4.25
C LEU A 26 -15.67 -9.69 -3.63
N ALA A 27 -15.11 -9.73 -2.41
CA ALA A 27 -14.83 -10.99 -1.74
C ALA A 27 -16.10 -11.81 -1.43
N LEU A 28 -17.19 -11.15 -1.02
CA LEU A 28 -18.49 -11.80 -0.81
C LEU A 28 -19.09 -12.32 -2.13
N ILE A 29 -18.97 -11.55 -3.23
CA ILE A 29 -19.41 -11.99 -4.56
C ILE A 29 -18.63 -13.24 -5.00
N LEU A 30 -17.31 -13.28 -4.79
CA LEU A 30 -16.51 -14.47 -5.11
C LEU A 30 -16.91 -15.67 -4.24
N TYR A 31 -17.18 -15.46 -2.95
CA TYR A 31 -17.53 -16.52 -2.01
C TYR A 31 -18.93 -17.11 -2.24
N PHE A 32 -19.94 -16.26 -2.41
CA PHE A 32 -21.33 -16.71 -2.54
C PHE A 32 -21.80 -16.87 -3.99
N GLY A 33 -21.21 -16.13 -4.93
CA GLY A 33 -21.67 -16.07 -6.33
C GLY A 33 -21.18 -17.21 -7.21
N GLN A 34 -20.38 -18.15 -6.69
CA GLN A 34 -19.83 -19.30 -7.43
C GLN A 34 -19.03 -18.91 -8.71
N TYR A 35 -18.54 -17.67 -8.80
CA TYR A 35 -17.75 -17.17 -9.93
C TYR A 35 -16.29 -17.63 -9.86
N LYS A 36 -16.06 -18.94 -9.92
CA LYS A 36 -14.74 -19.56 -9.77
C LYS A 36 -13.71 -19.03 -10.79
N GLY A 37 -14.12 -18.70 -12.01
CA GLY A 37 -13.25 -18.12 -13.04
C GLY A 37 -12.75 -16.70 -12.73
N LEU A 38 -13.53 -15.90 -12.01
CA LEU A 38 -13.14 -14.52 -11.64
C LEU A 38 -12.04 -14.47 -10.57
N VAL A 39 -11.82 -15.58 -9.85
CA VAL A 39 -10.79 -15.66 -8.80
C VAL A 39 -9.40 -15.45 -9.42
N GLU A 40 -9.14 -16.08 -10.56
CA GLU A 40 -7.85 -15.96 -11.24
C GLU A 40 -7.60 -14.51 -11.68
N ALA A 41 -8.60 -13.88 -12.29
CA ALA A 41 -8.50 -12.48 -12.71
C ALA A 41 -8.32 -11.53 -11.52
N PHE A 42 -9.02 -11.75 -10.40
CA PHE A 42 -8.88 -10.95 -9.20
C PHE A 42 -7.48 -11.09 -8.58
N VAL A 43 -6.95 -12.31 -8.47
CA VAL A 43 -5.57 -12.54 -8.00
C VAL A 43 -4.56 -11.91 -8.96
N GLY A 44 -4.80 -11.98 -10.28
CA GLY A 44 -4.01 -11.29 -11.28
C GLY A 44 -3.98 -9.77 -11.06
N LEU A 45 -5.12 -9.15 -10.76
CA LEU A 45 -5.20 -7.73 -10.41
C LEU A 45 -4.41 -7.39 -9.14
N LEU A 46 -4.46 -8.25 -8.12
CA LEU A 46 -3.69 -8.06 -6.88
C LEU A 46 -2.17 -8.13 -7.14
N ILE A 47 -1.71 -9.16 -7.88
CA ILE A 47 -0.29 -9.34 -8.22
C ILE A 47 0.19 -8.17 -9.09
N GLY A 48 -0.57 -7.82 -10.12
CA GLY A 48 -0.22 -6.73 -11.04
C GLY A 48 -0.20 -5.37 -10.35
N GLY A 49 -1.22 -5.07 -9.54
CA GLY A 49 -1.29 -3.85 -8.73
C GLY A 49 -0.11 -3.73 -7.77
N TYR A 50 0.23 -4.81 -7.07
CA TYR A 50 1.41 -4.86 -6.20
C TYR A 50 2.72 -4.64 -6.98
N ALA A 51 2.88 -5.30 -8.13
CA ALA A 51 4.08 -5.18 -8.96
C ALA A 51 4.28 -3.73 -9.45
N LEU A 52 3.20 -3.07 -9.90
CA LEU A 52 3.22 -1.68 -10.35
C LEU A 52 3.58 -0.72 -9.21
N MET A 53 2.97 -0.88 -8.03
CA MET A 53 3.29 -0.06 -6.86
C MET A 53 4.77 -0.18 -6.46
N ARG A 54 5.36 -1.37 -6.62
CA ARG A 54 6.74 -1.65 -6.23
C ARG A 54 7.77 -1.14 -7.24
N LEU A 55 7.43 -1.08 -8.52
CA LEU A 55 8.39 -0.74 -9.59
C LEU A 55 9.14 0.57 -9.33
N ILE A 56 8.42 1.65 -9.06
CA ILE A 56 9.03 2.99 -8.95
C ILE A 56 9.88 3.14 -7.68
N PRO A 57 9.38 2.84 -6.47
CA PRO A 57 10.18 2.99 -5.26
C PRO A 57 11.44 2.13 -5.32
N PHE A 58 11.32 0.91 -5.80
CA PHE A 58 12.40 -0.07 -5.75
C PHE A 58 13.58 0.29 -6.65
N ILE A 59 13.31 0.80 -7.87
CA ILE A 59 14.36 1.31 -8.76
C ILE A 59 15.13 2.47 -8.11
N LYS A 60 14.43 3.31 -7.33
CA LYS A 60 15.02 4.50 -6.71
C LYS A 60 15.78 4.23 -5.42
N THR A 61 15.38 3.24 -4.63
CA THR A 61 15.91 3.05 -3.26
C THR A 61 17.03 2.02 -3.14
N GLN A 62 17.14 1.07 -4.07
CA GLN A 62 18.11 -0.03 -3.94
C GLN A 62 19.55 0.38 -4.24
N ARG A 63 20.48 0.01 -3.34
CA ARG A 63 21.92 0.33 -3.49
C ARG A 63 22.71 -0.73 -4.25
N SER A 64 22.34 -2.00 -4.13
CA SER A 64 23.05 -3.11 -4.78
C SER A 64 22.53 -3.37 -6.18
N GLY A 65 23.44 -3.47 -7.17
CA GLY A 65 23.10 -3.77 -8.55
C GLY A 65 22.49 -5.17 -8.72
N VAL A 66 23.01 -6.18 -8.00
CA VAL A 66 22.54 -7.57 -8.11
C VAL A 66 21.10 -7.72 -7.62
N ILE A 67 20.81 -7.20 -6.42
CA ILE A 67 19.47 -7.28 -5.83
C ILE A 67 18.47 -6.44 -6.62
N ARG A 68 18.93 -5.29 -7.14
CA ARG A 68 18.13 -4.47 -8.05
C ARG A 68 17.71 -5.28 -9.28
N THR A 69 18.64 -5.97 -9.94
CA THR A 69 18.36 -6.78 -11.12
C THR A 69 17.40 -7.93 -10.82
N ILE A 70 17.65 -8.70 -9.76
CA ILE A 70 16.80 -9.85 -9.37
C ILE A 70 15.35 -9.39 -9.16
N ASN A 71 15.15 -8.30 -8.42
CA ASN A 71 13.81 -7.79 -8.17
C ASN A 71 13.16 -7.16 -9.41
N ILE A 72 13.92 -6.51 -10.30
CA ILE A 72 13.37 -6.03 -11.58
C ILE A 72 12.85 -7.21 -12.40
N ILE A 73 13.64 -8.29 -12.51
CA ILE A 73 13.23 -9.51 -13.21
C ILE A 73 11.97 -10.11 -12.57
N GLU A 74 11.94 -10.20 -11.23
CA GLU A 74 10.76 -10.66 -10.48
C GLU A 74 9.53 -9.78 -10.75
N ILE A 75 9.67 -8.45 -10.76
CA ILE A 75 8.57 -7.52 -11.06
C ILE A 75 8.04 -7.75 -12.48
N ILE A 76 8.93 -7.90 -13.46
CA ILE A 76 8.53 -8.18 -14.85
C ILE A 76 7.78 -9.52 -14.93
N ALA A 77 8.28 -10.56 -14.26
CA ALA A 77 7.61 -11.86 -14.18
C ALA A 77 6.22 -11.73 -13.54
N HIS A 78 6.09 -10.97 -12.45
CA HIS A 78 4.79 -10.71 -11.82
C HIS A 78 3.81 -9.98 -12.73
N ILE A 79 4.27 -9.00 -13.51
CA ILE A 79 3.42 -8.31 -14.49
C ILE A 79 2.93 -9.29 -15.58
N ALA A 80 3.83 -10.14 -16.09
CA ALA A 80 3.46 -11.15 -17.08
C ALA A 80 2.46 -12.18 -16.53
N ILE A 81 2.68 -12.67 -15.31
CA ILE A 81 1.79 -13.60 -14.62
C ILE A 81 0.43 -12.94 -14.35
N ALA A 82 0.41 -11.68 -13.91
CA ALA A 82 -0.80 -10.92 -13.70
C ALA A 82 -1.62 -10.79 -14.98
N ALA A 83 -0.97 -10.44 -16.10
CA ALA A 83 -1.62 -10.35 -17.40
C ALA A 83 -2.19 -11.71 -17.84
N LEU A 84 -1.45 -12.80 -17.65
CA LEU A 84 -1.93 -14.17 -17.94
C LEU A 84 -3.17 -14.51 -17.11
N PHE A 85 -3.14 -14.27 -15.80
CA PHE A 85 -4.24 -14.57 -14.89
C PHE A 85 -5.50 -13.76 -15.22
N ILE A 86 -5.34 -12.46 -15.52
CA ILE A 86 -6.45 -11.60 -15.95
C ILE A 86 -7.03 -12.09 -17.27
N PHE A 87 -6.18 -12.39 -18.26
CA PHE A 87 -6.63 -12.84 -19.56
C PHE A 87 -7.38 -14.16 -19.45
N VAL A 88 -6.81 -15.17 -18.80
CA VAL A 88 -7.42 -16.50 -18.67
C VAL A 88 -8.69 -16.45 -17.82
N GLY A 89 -8.67 -15.76 -16.67
CA GLY A 89 -9.85 -15.63 -15.81
C GLY A 89 -11.03 -14.88 -16.43
N LEU A 90 -10.81 -14.07 -17.48
CA LEU A 90 -11.87 -13.36 -18.19
C LEU A 90 -12.32 -14.03 -19.50
N THR A 91 -11.52 -14.94 -20.05
CA THR A 91 -11.78 -15.49 -21.40
C THR A 91 -11.99 -17.00 -21.44
N GLN A 92 -11.52 -17.74 -20.43
CA GLN A 92 -11.59 -19.20 -20.39
C GLN A 92 -12.53 -19.65 -19.28
N GLU A 93 -13.54 -20.45 -19.61
CA GLU A 93 -14.51 -20.96 -18.63
C GLU A 93 -13.87 -21.88 -17.57
N ASN A 94 -12.86 -22.65 -17.97
CA ASN A 94 -12.20 -23.62 -17.11
C ASN A 94 -10.99 -23.06 -16.34
N GLY A 95 -10.59 -21.82 -16.63
CA GLY A 95 -9.40 -21.21 -16.03
C GLY A 95 -8.09 -21.98 -16.28
N LEU A 96 -7.08 -21.73 -15.45
CA LEU A 96 -5.80 -22.43 -15.44
C LEU A 96 -5.81 -23.69 -14.54
N GLY A 97 -6.80 -23.84 -13.65
CA GLY A 97 -6.93 -25.01 -12.79
C GLY A 97 -5.67 -25.26 -11.94
N ASN A 98 -5.12 -26.48 -11.95
CA ASN A 98 -3.90 -26.80 -11.18
C ASN A 98 -2.69 -25.94 -11.55
N LEU A 99 -2.60 -25.49 -12.81
CA LEU A 99 -1.52 -24.60 -13.24
C LEU A 99 -1.60 -23.23 -12.54
N PHE A 100 -2.80 -22.74 -12.24
CA PHE A 100 -2.97 -21.54 -11.42
C PHE A 100 -2.31 -21.72 -10.06
N GLY A 101 -2.59 -22.83 -9.38
CA GLY A 101 -2.02 -23.15 -8.06
C GLY A 101 -0.49 -23.18 -8.10
N TYR A 102 0.11 -23.87 -9.08
CA TYR A 102 1.57 -23.93 -9.21
C TYR A 102 2.20 -22.56 -9.46
N ILE A 103 1.61 -21.75 -10.35
CA ILE A 103 2.13 -20.40 -10.63
C ILE A 103 1.97 -19.50 -9.41
N LEU A 104 0.79 -19.48 -8.77
CA LEU A 104 0.53 -18.67 -7.58
C LEU A 104 1.45 -19.06 -6.42
N GLY A 105 1.58 -20.36 -6.15
CA GLY A 105 2.48 -20.86 -5.12
C GLY A 105 3.95 -20.53 -5.44
N GLY A 106 4.35 -20.67 -6.70
CA GLY A 106 5.68 -20.27 -7.18
C GLY A 106 5.95 -18.77 -6.98
N VAL A 107 4.97 -17.90 -7.25
CA VAL A 107 5.05 -16.46 -7.00
C VAL A 107 5.26 -16.16 -5.51
N LEU A 108 4.46 -16.78 -4.63
CA LEU A 108 4.56 -16.58 -3.18
C LEU A 108 5.91 -17.07 -2.63
N ILE A 109 6.35 -18.25 -3.07
CA ILE A 109 7.63 -18.83 -2.65
C ILE A 109 8.79 -17.97 -3.16
N GLY A 110 8.80 -17.64 -4.46
CA GLY A 110 9.80 -16.79 -5.10
C GLY A 110 9.96 -15.45 -4.38
N ARG A 111 8.83 -14.81 -4.05
CA ARG A 111 8.81 -13.55 -3.32
C ARG A 111 9.44 -13.66 -1.93
N GLY A 112 9.08 -14.72 -1.19
CA GLY A 112 9.68 -15.02 0.11
C GLY A 112 11.19 -15.19 0.03
N MET A 113 11.66 -16.00 -0.91
CA MET A 113 13.09 -16.27 -1.11
C MET A 113 13.89 -15.00 -1.44
N ILE A 114 13.38 -14.17 -2.37
CA ILE A 114 14.06 -12.93 -2.77
C ILE A 114 14.18 -11.96 -1.59
N HIS A 115 13.14 -11.84 -0.77
CA HIS A 115 13.20 -10.99 0.43
C HIS A 115 14.23 -11.49 1.44
N PHE A 116 14.22 -12.80 1.76
CA PHE A 116 15.19 -13.35 2.70
C PHE A 116 16.63 -13.25 2.20
N TYR A 117 16.86 -13.40 0.89
CA TYR A 117 18.16 -13.14 0.28
C TYR A 117 18.60 -11.67 0.42
N GLY A 118 17.68 -10.73 0.22
CA GLY A 118 17.94 -9.30 0.41
C GLY A 118 18.32 -8.94 1.85
N VAL A 119 17.62 -9.53 2.82
CA VAL A 119 17.89 -9.34 4.25
C VAL A 119 19.19 -10.03 4.67
N SER A 120 19.41 -11.29 4.27
CA SER A 120 20.60 -12.06 4.65
C SER A 120 21.89 -11.49 4.08
N SER A 121 21.82 -10.87 2.91
CA SER A 121 22.96 -10.20 2.28
C SER A 121 23.23 -8.79 2.84
N GLY A 122 22.43 -8.32 3.81
CA GLY A 122 22.63 -7.03 4.49
C GLY A 122 22.23 -5.80 3.68
N HIS A 123 21.53 -5.99 2.55
CA HIS A 123 21.12 -4.90 1.67
C HIS A 123 19.70 -4.40 1.92
N GLU A 124 18.90 -5.15 2.69
CA GLU A 124 17.57 -4.74 3.14
C GLU A 124 17.48 -4.81 4.67
N LYS A 125 16.84 -3.81 5.29
CA LYS A 125 16.52 -3.86 6.73
C LYS A 125 15.28 -4.74 6.92
N GLY A 126 15.38 -5.75 7.78
CA GLY A 126 14.24 -6.55 8.19
C GLY A 126 13.43 -5.84 9.26
N ASP A 127 12.11 -5.85 9.12
CA ASP A 127 11.15 -5.50 10.18
C ASP A 127 10.24 -6.69 10.47
N HIS A 128 9.72 -6.79 11.70
CA HIS A 128 8.92 -7.94 12.12
C HIS A 128 7.66 -8.17 11.27
N PRO A 129 6.83 -7.14 10.97
CA PRO A 129 5.67 -7.31 10.09
C PRO A 129 6.04 -7.93 8.73
N THR A 130 7.05 -7.38 8.07
CA THR A 130 7.51 -7.86 6.76
C THR A 130 8.10 -9.25 6.85
N TYR A 131 8.84 -9.57 7.91
CA TYR A 131 9.39 -10.90 8.16
C TYR A 131 8.28 -11.97 8.21
N PHE A 132 7.29 -11.80 9.09
CA PHE A 132 6.21 -12.77 9.24
C PHE A 132 5.34 -12.90 7.99
N PHE A 133 5.14 -11.80 7.26
CA PHE A 133 4.45 -11.86 5.97
C PHE A 133 5.16 -12.77 4.96
N HIS A 134 6.50 -12.66 4.82
CA HIS A 134 7.24 -13.48 3.87
C HIS A 134 7.36 -14.95 4.34
N VAL A 135 7.42 -15.20 5.66
CA VAL A 135 7.28 -16.56 6.20
C VAL A 135 5.92 -17.15 5.83
N ALA A 136 4.83 -16.40 6.05
CA ALA A 136 3.50 -16.85 5.69
C ALA A 136 3.37 -17.10 4.17
N ALA A 137 3.96 -16.24 3.34
CA ALA A 137 3.99 -16.42 1.89
C ALA A 137 4.71 -17.72 1.49
N LEU A 138 5.85 -18.04 2.09
CA LEU A 138 6.55 -19.31 1.86
C LEU A 138 5.65 -20.50 2.25
N VAL A 139 5.08 -20.49 3.45
CA VAL A 139 4.24 -21.58 3.95
C VAL A 139 3.01 -21.78 3.06
N VAL A 140 2.25 -20.71 2.80
CA VAL A 140 1.05 -20.76 1.95
C VAL A 140 1.41 -21.20 0.54
N GLY A 141 2.47 -20.63 -0.05
CA GLY A 141 2.92 -20.99 -1.38
C GLY A 141 3.31 -22.47 -1.49
N THR A 142 4.03 -23.00 -0.51
CA THR A 142 4.40 -24.43 -0.45
C THR A 142 3.18 -25.31 -0.30
N VAL A 143 2.23 -24.96 0.59
CA VAL A 143 0.98 -25.70 0.77
C VAL A 143 0.18 -25.75 -0.53
N VAL A 144 0.06 -24.63 -1.25
CA VAL A 144 -0.65 -24.57 -2.54
C VAL A 144 0.03 -25.43 -3.60
N VAL A 145 1.37 -25.45 -3.65
CA VAL A 145 2.11 -26.27 -4.61
C VAL A 145 1.99 -27.77 -4.30
N ILE A 146 2.06 -28.17 -3.03
CA ILE A 146 2.01 -29.60 -2.64
C ILE A 146 0.59 -30.17 -2.73
N ASN A 147 -0.39 -29.46 -2.19
CA ASN A 147 -1.76 -29.97 -2.10
C ASN A 147 -2.59 -29.73 -3.38
N GLY A 148 -2.03 -29.01 -4.35
CA GLY A 148 -2.71 -28.64 -5.58
C GLY A 148 -3.73 -27.52 -5.39
N TYR A 149 -4.34 -27.13 -6.50
CA TYR A 149 -5.29 -26.02 -6.53
C TYR A 149 -6.66 -26.43 -6.01
N ASN A 150 -7.08 -25.85 -4.88
CA ASN A 150 -8.46 -25.84 -4.45
C ASN A 150 -9.00 -24.41 -4.47
N VAL A 151 -9.88 -24.13 -5.43
CA VAL A 151 -10.52 -22.82 -5.63
C VAL A 151 -11.17 -22.33 -4.34
N GLU A 152 -11.87 -23.22 -3.62
CA GLU A 152 -12.67 -22.85 -2.43
C GLU A 152 -11.77 -22.43 -1.27
N SER A 153 -10.61 -23.06 -1.13
CA SER A 153 -9.61 -22.66 -0.14
C SER A 153 -9.05 -21.27 -0.44
N ILE A 154 -8.81 -20.93 -1.71
CA ILE A 154 -8.29 -19.62 -2.12
C ILE A 154 -9.35 -18.53 -1.98
N ILE A 155 -10.59 -18.80 -2.36
CA ILE A 155 -11.72 -17.88 -2.15
C ILE A 155 -11.89 -17.60 -0.64
N THR A 156 -11.83 -18.63 0.20
CA THR A 156 -11.92 -18.48 1.66
C THR A 156 -10.76 -17.65 2.21
N LEU A 157 -9.54 -17.89 1.74
CA LEU A 157 -8.37 -17.07 2.11
C LEU A 157 -8.55 -15.61 1.69
N ILE A 158 -9.01 -15.35 0.46
CA ILE A 158 -9.31 -14.00 -0.03
C ILE A 158 -10.36 -13.32 0.85
N LEU A 159 -11.41 -14.04 1.25
CA LEU A 159 -12.46 -13.50 2.10
C LEU A 159 -11.91 -13.09 3.48
N VAL A 160 -11.12 -13.95 4.12
CA VAL A 160 -10.51 -13.66 5.43
C VAL A 160 -9.57 -12.46 5.35
N LEU A 161 -8.70 -12.40 4.33
CA LEU A 161 -7.79 -11.28 4.13
C LEU A 161 -8.54 -9.99 3.81
N SER A 162 -9.58 -10.06 2.97
CA SER A 162 -10.43 -8.93 2.63
C SER A 162 -11.16 -8.39 3.85
N LEU A 163 -11.67 -9.26 4.73
CA LEU A 163 -12.30 -8.85 5.99
C LEU A 163 -11.31 -8.06 6.86
N GLY A 164 -10.11 -8.59 7.07
CA GLY A 164 -9.07 -7.92 7.86
C GLY A 164 -8.64 -6.57 7.27
N ALA A 165 -8.40 -6.53 5.96
CA ALA A 165 -8.02 -5.31 5.25
C ALA A 165 -9.15 -4.27 5.25
N SER A 166 -10.41 -4.67 5.04
CA SER A 166 -11.56 -3.78 5.10
C SER A 166 -11.80 -3.24 6.51
N LEU A 167 -11.59 -4.04 7.56
CA LEU A 167 -11.64 -3.56 8.95
C LEU A 167 -10.57 -2.49 9.21
N TYR A 168 -9.33 -2.74 8.77
CA TYR A 168 -8.24 -1.78 8.90
C TYR A 168 -8.54 -0.46 8.16
N LEU A 169 -8.92 -0.56 6.88
CA LEU A 169 -9.26 0.60 6.05
C LEU A 169 -10.46 1.36 6.59
N GLY A 170 -11.48 0.65 7.10
CA GLY A 170 -12.67 1.22 7.70
C GLY A 170 -12.36 1.99 8.98
N TYR A 171 -11.53 1.43 9.87
CA TYR A 171 -11.08 2.09 11.10
C TYR A 171 -10.32 3.40 10.80
N ASP A 172 -9.37 3.35 9.87
CA ASP A 172 -8.60 4.51 9.45
C ASP A 172 -9.47 5.56 8.71
N ALA A 173 -10.43 5.12 7.90
CA ALA A 173 -11.41 6.00 7.26
C ALA A 173 -12.30 6.72 8.29
N TYR A 174 -12.74 6.02 9.34
CA TYR A 174 -13.53 6.62 10.42
C TYR A 174 -12.76 7.75 11.13
N GLY A 175 -11.48 7.52 11.46
CA GLY A 175 -10.61 8.55 12.00
C GLY A 175 -10.43 9.74 11.06
N GLY A 176 -10.22 9.50 9.77
CA GLY A 176 -10.10 10.54 8.75
C GLY A 176 -11.37 11.37 8.57
N TYR A 177 -12.55 10.75 8.64
CA TYR A 177 -13.83 11.45 8.61
C TYR A 177 -13.99 12.39 9.82
N GLY A 178 -13.60 11.93 11.01
CA GLY A 178 -13.59 12.77 12.22
C GLY A 178 -12.74 14.03 12.05
N GLN A 179 -11.54 13.90 11.47
CA GLN A 179 -10.68 15.06 11.18
C GLN A 179 -11.29 16.01 10.14
N TYR A 180 -11.89 15.46 9.08
CA TYR A 180 -12.62 16.24 8.07
C TYR A 180 -13.73 17.10 8.71
N ARG A 181 -14.55 16.50 9.58
CA ARG A 181 -15.64 17.19 10.29
C ARG A 181 -15.11 18.31 11.19
N ARG A 182 -14.06 18.05 11.97
CA ARG A 182 -13.43 19.07 12.83
C ARG A 182 -12.95 20.28 12.03
N ARG A 183 -12.28 20.06 10.89
CA ARG A 183 -11.82 21.16 10.02
C ARG A 183 -12.97 22.01 9.51
N LYS A 184 -14.06 21.38 9.07
CA LYS A 184 -15.26 22.08 8.61
C LYS A 184 -15.98 22.89 9.69
N GLN A 185 -15.80 22.53 10.97
CA GLN A 185 -16.35 23.27 12.10
C GLN A 185 -15.44 24.45 12.52
N LEU A 186 -14.12 24.31 12.39
CA LEU A 186 -13.15 25.36 12.73
C LEU A 186 -13.04 26.47 11.67
N GLU A 187 -13.35 26.18 10.41
CA GLU A 187 -13.37 27.18 9.32
C GLU A 187 -14.53 28.19 9.40
N VAL A 188 -15.41 28.12 10.42
CA VAL A 188 -16.63 28.95 10.55
C VAL A 188 -16.52 30.05 11.63
N THR A 189 -15.32 30.38 12.12
CA THR A 189 -15.18 31.57 13.00
C THR A 189 -14.36 32.66 12.29
N PRO A 190 -15.01 33.62 11.59
CA PRO A 190 -14.43 34.95 11.46
C PRO A 190 -14.43 35.54 12.87
N GLN A 191 -13.31 35.40 13.56
CA GLN A 191 -13.08 36.14 14.77
C GLN A 191 -12.73 37.56 14.29
N ASP A 192 -13.73 38.45 14.22
CA ASP A 192 -13.51 39.89 14.22
C ASP A 192 -12.88 40.24 15.57
N VAL A 193 -11.57 39.96 15.69
CA VAL A 193 -10.77 40.47 16.78
C VAL A 193 -10.44 41.91 16.40
N PRO A 194 -10.96 42.92 17.11
CA PRO A 194 -10.49 44.28 16.88
C PRO A 194 -8.99 44.28 17.12
N VAL A 195 -8.23 44.71 16.12
CA VAL A 195 -6.77 44.86 16.21
C VAL A 195 -6.51 45.87 17.33
N ALA A 196 -6.16 45.38 18.52
CA ALA A 196 -5.64 46.23 19.58
C ALA A 196 -4.32 46.79 19.06
N GLU A 197 -4.26 48.11 18.90
CA GLU A 197 -3.10 48.85 18.44
C GLU A 197 -2.00 48.75 19.51
N THR A 198 -1.21 47.66 19.49
CA THR A 198 -0.02 47.54 20.33
C THR A 198 1.02 48.55 19.85
N THR A 199 1.10 49.68 20.56
CA THR A 199 2.24 50.60 20.52
C THR A 199 3.49 49.83 20.94
N ILE A 200 4.34 49.48 19.97
CA ILE A 200 5.65 48.89 20.24
C ILE A 200 6.53 50.03 20.79
N PRO A 201 7.06 49.95 22.03
CA PRO A 201 8.02 50.94 22.49
C PRO A 201 9.28 50.85 21.61
N LYS A 202 9.62 51.99 20.99
CA LYS A 202 10.81 52.15 20.15
C LYS A 202 12.04 51.80 21.00
N ARG A 203 12.75 50.73 20.65
CA ARG A 203 14.04 50.39 21.27
C ARG A 203 15.01 51.51 20.92
N GLU A 204 15.41 52.30 21.91
CA GLU A 204 16.56 53.19 21.77
C GLU A 204 17.82 52.33 21.76
N PHE A 205 18.53 52.35 20.63
CA PHE A 205 19.87 51.78 20.55
C PHE A 205 20.84 52.76 21.24
N PRO A 206 21.73 52.31 22.13
CA PRO A 206 22.74 53.18 22.72
C PRO A 206 23.63 53.73 21.60
N ALA A 207 23.92 55.03 21.65
CA ALA A 207 24.83 55.68 20.70
C ALA A 207 26.22 55.02 20.79
N GLU A 208 26.80 54.69 19.64
CA GLU A 208 28.21 54.31 19.54
C GLU A 208 29.09 55.41 20.13
N HIS A 209 29.93 55.06 21.10
CA HIS A 209 31.02 55.91 21.55
C HIS A 209 32.10 55.92 20.47
N PRO A 210 32.46 57.09 19.89
CA PRO A 210 33.60 57.17 19.00
C PRO A 210 34.90 56.91 19.77
N ASP A 211 35.78 56.12 19.17
CA ASP A 211 37.06 55.66 19.70
C ASP A 211 37.90 56.80 20.30
N GLU A 212 38.27 56.68 21.59
CA GLU A 212 39.35 57.45 22.18
C GLU A 212 40.69 56.88 21.69
N ILE A 213 41.38 57.66 20.86
CA ILE A 213 42.76 57.41 20.47
C ILE A 213 43.67 57.81 21.63
N VAL A 214 44.38 56.84 22.21
CA VAL A 214 45.52 57.00 23.13
C VAL A 214 46.58 56.04 22.57
N GLN A 215 47.77 56.41 22.10
CA GLN A 215 48.66 57.57 22.26
C GLN A 215 49.47 57.74 20.97
#